data_AF-A0A062XUL3-F1
#
_entry.id   AF-A0A062XUL3-F1
#
_cell.length_a   1.000
_cell.length_b   1.000
_cell.length_c   1.000
_cell.angle_alpha   90.00
_cell.angle_beta   90.00
_cell.angle_gamma   90.00
#
_symmetry.space_group_name_H-M   'P 1'
#
loop_
_entity.id
_entity.type
_entity.pdbx_description
1 polymer ?
#
loop_
_entity_poly.entity_id
_entity_poly.type
_entity_poly.pdbx_seq_one_letter_code
_entity_poly.pdbx_strand_id
1 'polypeptide(L)' 'MRSEQRRKLARKRWPIRRYALGEEPGEDLSATTTPEERVAMMWELAATAWRLSGKKFPNYPRRKAPIKIIRLPR' A
#
# COMPACT_ATOMS: atom_id res chain seq x y z
N MET A 1 31.47 -7.39 -20.17
CA MET A 1 30.11 -7.90 -19.91
C MET A 1 29.10 -6.88 -20.44
N ARG A 2 28.13 -7.27 -21.28
CA ARG A 2 27.16 -6.33 -21.90
C ARG A 2 26.28 -5.66 -20.84
N SER A 3 25.92 -4.40 -21.02
CA SER A 3 25.12 -3.60 -20.08
C SER A 3 23.79 -4.27 -19.71
N GLU A 4 23.16 -4.96 -20.66
CA GLU A 4 21.93 -5.74 -20.46
C GLU A 4 22.09 -6.90 -19.48
N GLN A 5 23.19 -7.66 -19.59
CA GLN A 5 23.47 -8.77 -18.69
C GLN A 5 23.70 -8.27 -17.26
N ARG A 6 24.39 -7.13 -17.10
CA ARG A 6 24.57 -6.47 -15.79
C ARG A 6 23.22 -6.05 -15.19
N ARG A 7 22.34 -5.42 -15.98
CA ARG A 7 20.98 -5.05 -15.54
C ARG A 7 20.15 -6.27 -15.14
N LYS A 8 20.21 -7.36 -15.91
CA LYS A 8 19.50 -8.60 -15.61
C LYS A 8 19.97 -9.24 -14.30
N LEU A 9 21.27 -9.26 -14.05
CA LEU A 9 21.84 -9.79 -12.80
C LEU A 9 21.50 -8.91 -11.59
N ALA A 10 21.49 -7.58 -11.73
CA ALA A 10 21.09 -6.67 -10.66
C ALA A 10 19.64 -6.86 -10.22
N ARG A 11 18.72 -7.06 -11.18
CA ARG A 11 17.29 -7.31 -10.91
C ARG A 11 17.02 -8.59 -10.12
N LYS A 12 17.93 -9.58 -10.18
CA LYS A 12 17.79 -10.82 -9.39
C LYS A 12 17.84 -10.56 -7.87
N ARG A 13 18.38 -9.43 -7.43
CA ARG A 13 18.52 -9.07 -6.02
C ARG A 13 17.44 -8.12 -5.51
N TRP A 14 16.47 -7.76 -6.34
CA TRP A 14 15.40 -6.85 -5.92
C TRP A 14 14.49 -7.55 -4.91
N PRO A 15 14.08 -6.88 -3.83
CA PRO A 15 13.16 -7.43 -2.83
C PRO A 15 11.71 -7.34 -3.34
N ILE A 16 11.46 -7.74 -4.59
CA ILE A 16 10.14 -7.69 -5.22
C ILE A 16 9.75 -9.08 -5.70
N ARG A 17 8.45 -9.38 -5.63
CA ARG A 17 7.86 -10.56 -6.26
C ARG A 17 7.28 -10.16 -7.61
N ARG A 18 7.48 -10.99 -8.63
CA ARG A 18 6.95 -10.78 -9.97
C ARG A 18 5.90 -11.85 -10.25
N TYR A 19 4.71 -11.42 -10.64
CA TYR A 19 3.62 -12.28 -11.07
C TYR A 19 3.35 -12.04 -12.56
N ALA A 20 2.82 -13.05 -13.25
CA ALA A 20 2.26 -12.83 -14.58
C ALA A 20 0.93 -12.08 -14.45
N LEU A 21 0.52 -11.39 -15.53
CA LEU A 21 -0.76 -10.69 -15.56
C LEU A 21 -1.90 -11.70 -15.40
N GLY A 22 -2.71 -11.55 -14.35
CA GLY A 22 -3.79 -12.45 -13.96
C GLY A 22 -3.40 -13.52 -12.93
N GLU A 23 -2.12 -13.62 -12.56
CA GLU A 23 -1.61 -14.52 -11.51
C GLU A 23 -1.18 -13.74 -10.25
N GLU A 24 -1.50 -12.45 -10.17
CA GLU A 24 -1.26 -11.67 -8.97
C GLU A 24 -2.04 -12.27 -7.78
N PRO A 25 -1.44 -12.30 -6.58
CA PRO A 25 -2.20 -12.61 -5.38
C PRO A 25 -3.33 -11.57 -5.24
N GLY A 26 -4.47 -12.00 -4.71
CA GLY A 26 -5.58 -11.09 -4.42
C GLY A 26 -5.12 -9.92 -3.53
N GLU A 27 -5.73 -8.75 -3.73
CA GLU A 27 -5.43 -7.55 -2.94
C GLU A 27 -5.92 -7.65 -1.49
N ASP A 28 -6.72 -8.68 -1.18
CA ASP A 28 -7.19 -8.92 0.17
C ASP A 28 -6.11 -9.56 1.05
N LEU A 29 -5.48 -8.73 1.87
CA LEU A 29 -4.50 -9.14 2.87
C LEU A 29 -5.15 -9.54 4.21
N SER A 30 -6.48 -9.60 4.31
CA SER A 30 -7.18 -9.86 5.57
C SER A 30 -6.83 -11.20 6.22
N ALA A 31 -6.43 -12.20 5.42
CA ALA A 31 -6.05 -13.52 5.91
C ALA A 31 -4.67 -13.57 6.58
N THR A 32 -3.79 -12.61 6.30
CA THR A 32 -2.38 -12.63 6.75
C THR A 32 -1.95 -11.38 7.51
N THR A 33 -2.84 -10.39 7.65
CA THR A 33 -2.56 -9.14 8.36
C THR A 33 -3.73 -8.74 9.25
N THR A 34 -3.41 -8.09 10.35
CA THR A 34 -4.35 -7.37 11.20
C THR A 34 -4.73 -6.02 10.57
N PRO A 35 -5.89 -5.44 10.94
CA PRO A 35 -6.24 -4.07 10.54
C PRO A 35 -5.15 -3.04 10.89
N GLU A 36 -4.53 -3.15 12.06
CA GLU A 36 -3.50 -2.26 12.57
C GLU A 36 -2.23 -2.32 11.69
N GLU A 37 -1.79 -3.52 11.31
CA GLU A 37 -0.66 -3.71 10.40
C GLU A 37 -0.92 -3.07 9.04
N ARG A 38 -2.13 -3.24 8.47
CA ARG A 38 -2.49 -2.61 7.19
C ARG A 38 -2.49 -1.09 7.27
N VAL A 39 -2.97 -0.51 8.38
CA VAL A 39 -2.91 0.93 8.61
C VAL A 39 -1.45 1.38 8.70
N ALA A 40 -0.61 0.67 9.45
CA ALA A 40 0.80 1.01 9.60
C ALA A 40 1.57 0.97 8.27
N MET A 41 1.33 -0.05 7.43
CA MET A 41 1.95 -0.19 6.10
C MET A 41 1.70 1.03 5.21
N MET A 42 0.50 1.62 5.29
CA MET A 42 0.09 2.74 4.43
C MET A 42 0.31 4.12 5.06
N TRP A 43 0.54 4.19 6.38
CA TRP A 43 0.50 5.45 7.12
C TRP A 43 1.55 6.46 6.65
N GLU A 44 2.80 6.03 6.50
CA GLU A 44 3.90 6.93 6.07
C GLU A 44 3.68 7.48 4.66
N LEU A 45 3.14 6.65 3.76
CA LEU A 45 2.80 7.04 2.40
C LEU A 45 1.68 8.10 2.40
N ALA A 46 0.62 7.86 3.19
CA ALA A 46 -0.48 8.80 3.32
C ALA A 46 -0.02 10.14 3.91
N ALA A 47 0.74 10.13 5.00
CA ALA A 47 1.28 11.33 5.63
C ALA A 47 2.18 12.13 4.68
N THR A 48 3.02 11.43 3.92
CA THR A 48 3.90 12.05 2.92
C THR A 48 3.08 12.67 1.78
N ALA A 49 2.07 11.98 1.26
CA ALA A 49 1.20 12.50 0.22
C ALA A 49 0.46 13.78 0.67
N TRP A 50 -0.04 13.81 1.92
CA TRP A 50 -0.64 15.01 2.49
C TRP A 50 0.34 16.18 2.54
N ARG A 51 1.57 15.95 3.03
CA ARG A 51 2.61 16.97 3.08
C ARG A 51 2.96 17.52 1.70
N LEU A 52 3.08 16.64 0.70
CA LEU A 52 3.39 17.03 -0.69
C LEU A 52 2.23 17.77 -1.37
N SER A 53 0.99 17.48 -0.99
CA SER A 53 -0.19 18.11 -1.59
C SER A 53 -0.37 19.60 -1.24
N GLY A 54 0.41 20.12 -0.27
CA GLY A 54 0.23 21.46 0.28
C GLY A 54 -1.05 21.66 1.10
N LYS A 55 -1.86 20.61 1.28
CA LYS A 55 -3.08 20.66 2.10
C LYS A 55 -2.75 20.34 3.56
N LYS A 56 -3.48 20.96 4.48
CA LYS A 56 -3.38 20.64 5.91
C LYS A 56 -3.90 19.23 6.17
N PHE A 57 -3.24 18.53 7.09
CA PHE A 57 -3.71 17.24 7.56
C PHE A 57 -5.10 17.42 8.22
N PRO A 58 -6.08 16.55 7.93
CA PRO A 58 -7.41 16.69 8.50
C PRO A 58 -7.41 16.58 10.04
N ASN A 59 -8.09 17.52 10.72
CA ASN A 59 -8.20 17.54 12.19
C ASN A 59 -9.66 17.43 12.70
N TYR A 60 -10.60 17.06 11.83
CA TYR A 60 -12.00 16.93 12.21
C TYR A 60 -12.21 15.77 13.19
N PRO A 61 -13.21 15.86 14.10
CA PRO A 61 -13.56 14.73 14.94
C PRO A 61 -14.08 13.56 14.09
N ARG A 62 -13.88 12.32 14.57
CA ARG A 62 -14.29 11.07 13.88
C ARG A 62 -15.73 11.12 13.34
N ARG A 63 -16.67 11.71 14.09
CA ARG A 63 -18.09 11.86 13.72
C ARG A 63 -18.35 12.75 12.49
N LYS A 64 -17.40 13.61 12.14
CA LYS A 64 -17.45 14.50 10.97
C LYS A 64 -16.58 13.97 9.82
N ALA A 65 -15.95 12.81 9.98
CA ALA A 65 -15.16 12.21 8.91
C ALA A 65 -16.10 11.88 7.72
N PRO A 66 -15.67 12.16 6.48
CA PRO A 66 -16.47 11.92 5.27
C PRO A 66 -16.45 10.44 4.89
N ILE A 67 -16.83 9.57 5.82
CA ILE A 67 -16.89 8.12 5.63
C ILE A 67 -18.25 7.58 6.07
N LYS A 68 -18.71 6.51 5.42
CA LYS A 68 -19.89 5.75 5.85
C LYS A 68 -19.43 4.37 6.32
N ILE A 69 -19.74 4.03 7.57
CA ILE A 69 -19.46 2.69 8.10
C ILE A 69 -20.54 1.75 7.56
N ILE A 70 -20.13 0.78 6.75
CA ILE A 70 -20.98 -0.33 6.30
C ILE A 70 -20.66 -1.52 7.20
N ARG A 71 -21.68 -2.09 7.84
CA ARG A 71 -21.56 -3.35 8.57
C ARG A 71 -22.22 -4.42 7.72
N LEU A 72 -21.41 -5.35 7.22
CA LEU A 72 -21.92 -6.52 6.51
C LEU A 72 -22.52 -7.50 7.53
N PRO A 73 -23.63 -8.19 7.19
CA PRO A 73 -24.10 -9.31 8.01
C PRO A 73 -22.96 -10.33 8.16
N ARG A 74 -22.79 -10.85 9.38
CA ARG A 74 -21.81 -11.89 9.68
C ARG A 74 -22.26 -13.24 9.13
#